data_AF-A0A1K2HSC8-F1
#
_entry.id   AF-A0A1K2HSC8-F1
#
_cell.length_a   1.000
_cell.length_b   1.000
_cell.length_c   1.000
_cell.angle_alpha   90.00
_cell.angle_beta   90.00
_cell.angle_gamma   90.00
#
_symmetry.space_group_name_H-M   'P 1'
#
loop_
_entity.id
_entity.type
_entity.pdbx_description
1 polymer ?
#
loop_
_entity_poly.entity_id
_entity_poly.type
_entity_poly.pdbx_seq_one_letter_code
_entity_poly.pdbx_strand_id
1 'polypeptide(L)' 'MTPAPAPARVNCLRCQHHYISWDPNFPYGCRQLGFKSRRMPCLEVLAASGQPCNYYSPRAPRSADDKTD' A
#
# COMPACT_ATOMS: atom_id res chain seq x y z
N MET A 1 20.01 12.15 -21.08
CA MET A 1 18.77 12.11 -20.29
C MET A 1 18.49 10.67 -19.93
N THR A 2 18.98 10.22 -18.77
CA THR A 2 18.74 8.86 -18.29
C THR A 2 17.26 8.74 -17.88
N PRO A 3 16.48 7.75 -18.36
CA PRO A 3 15.12 7.57 -17.91
C PRO A 3 15.13 7.27 -16.39
N ALA A 4 14.32 8.01 -15.64
CA ALA A 4 14.12 7.72 -14.23
C ALA A 4 13.62 6.27 -14.07
N PRO A 5 14.10 5.52 -13.06
CA PRO A 5 13.66 4.15 -12.85
C PRO A 5 12.13 4.12 -12.69
N ALA A 6 11.48 3.21 -13.40
CA ALA A 6 10.04 3.05 -13.33
C ALA A 6 9.62 2.87 -11.85
N PRO A 7 8.58 3.58 -11.37
CA PRO A 7 8.23 3.54 -9.97
C PRO A 7 7.85 2.11 -9.57
N ALA A 8 8.55 1.58 -8.55
CA ALA A 8 8.26 0.27 -8.00
C ALA A 8 6.77 0.22 -7.60
N ARG A 9 6.04 -0.76 -8.16
CA ARG A 9 4.61 -0.93 -7.86
C ARG A 9 4.45 -1.36 -6.40
N VAL A 10 4.05 -0.42 -5.56
CA VAL A 10 3.72 -0.65 -4.15
C VAL A 10 2.43 -1.46 -4.00
N ASN A 11 2.49 -2.57 -3.25
CA ASN A 11 1.33 -3.41 -2.98
C ASN A 11 0.72 -3.07 -1.61
N CYS A 12 -0.34 -2.26 -1.59
CA CYS A 12 -1.01 -1.88 -0.35
C CYS A 12 -1.53 -3.05 0.47
N LEU A 13 -1.85 -4.22 -0.12
CA LEU A 13 -2.30 -5.39 0.64
C LEU A 13 -1.22 -5.92 1.60
N ARG A 14 0.05 -5.73 1.25
CA ARG A 14 1.19 -6.07 2.11
C ARG A 14 1.61 -4.92 3.02
N CYS A 15 0.96 -3.77 2.94
CA CYS A 15 1.28 -2.61 3.77
C CYS A 15 0.64 -2.75 5.17
N GLN A 16 1.38 -2.37 6.21
CA GLN A 16 0.86 -2.34 7.58
C GLN A 16 -0.22 -1.25 7.76
N HIS A 17 -0.15 -0.16 6.99
CA HIS A 17 -1.06 0.99 7.08
C HIS A 17 -2.39 0.79 6.33
N HIS A 18 -2.46 -0.21 5.45
CA HIS A 18 -3.69 -0.53 4.73
C HIS A 18 -4.72 -1.17 5.66
N TYR A 19 -5.98 -0.76 5.51
CA TYR A 19 -7.12 -1.35 6.19
C TYR A 19 -8.37 -1.34 5.31
N ILE A 20 -9.30 -2.26 5.58
CA ILE A 20 -10.64 -2.25 5.01
C ILE A 20 -11.51 -1.35 5.90
N SER A 21 -12.14 -0.34 5.29
CA SER A 21 -12.88 0.70 6.00
C SER A 21 -14.32 0.31 6.34
N TRP A 22 -14.82 -0.77 5.74
CA TRP A 22 -16.22 -1.22 5.77
C TRP A 22 -17.24 -0.20 5.21
N ASP A 23 -16.76 0.85 4.55
CA ASP A 23 -17.60 1.80 3.81
C ASP A 23 -17.87 1.25 2.40
N PRO A 24 -19.14 1.04 1.99
CA PRO A 24 -19.47 0.51 0.67
C PRO A 24 -19.01 1.44 -0.46
N ASN A 25 -18.93 2.75 -0.22
CA ASN A 25 -18.44 3.71 -1.19
C ASN A 25 -16.92 3.79 -1.22
N PHE A 26 -16.23 3.47 -0.12
CA PHE A 26 -14.77 3.63 -0.02
C PHE A 26 -14.13 2.46 0.75
N PRO A 27 -14.17 1.23 0.23
CA PRO A 27 -13.81 0.03 0.99
C PRO A 27 -12.36 -0.03 1.45
N TYR A 28 -11.45 0.70 0.79
CA TYR A 28 -10.03 0.70 1.13
C TYR A 28 -9.65 1.97 1.89
N GLY A 29 -8.70 1.87 2.82
CA GLY A 29 -8.17 3.02 3.53
C GLY A 29 -6.67 2.91 3.82
N CYS A 30 -6.04 4.07 4.01
CA CYS A 30 -4.66 4.20 4.46
C CYS A 30 -4.60 4.96 5.79
N ARG A 31 -4.13 4.30 6.86
CA ARG A 31 -4.02 4.94 8.18
C ARG A 31 -2.95 6.02 8.23
N GLN A 32 -1.85 5.82 7.51
CA GLN A 32 -0.72 6.75 7.51
C GLN A 32 -1.05 8.08 6.82
N LEU A 33 -1.89 8.03 5.78
CA LEU A 33 -2.30 9.21 5.01
C LEU A 33 -3.69 9.72 5.38
N GLY A 34 -4.45 8.97 6.20
CA GLY A 34 -5.72 9.43 6.76
C GLY A 34 -6.90 9.48 5.79
N PHE A 35 -6.86 8.73 4.67
CA PHE A 35 -7.95 8.73 3.67
C PHE A 35 -8.54 7.35 3.41
N LYS A 36 -9.73 7.35 2.80
CA LYS A 36 -10.43 6.17 2.26
C LYS A 36 -10.62 6.34 0.75
N SER A 37 -10.66 5.23 0.02
CA SER A 37 -10.73 5.21 -1.43
C SER A 37 -11.52 4.03 -1.99
N ARG A 38 -12.06 4.24 -3.20
CA ARG A 38 -12.73 3.20 -4.01
C ARG A 38 -11.76 2.18 -4.58
N ARG A 39 -10.58 2.67 -4.95
CA ARG A 39 -9.49 1.89 -5.53
C ARG A 39 -8.39 1.71 -4.50
N MET A 40 -7.42 0.87 -4.83
CA MET A 40 -6.32 0.56 -3.93
C MET A 40 -5.55 1.84 -3.56
N PRO A 41 -5.20 2.09 -2.28
CA PRO A 41 -4.70 3.40 -1.84
C PRO A 41 -3.42 3.84 -2.56
N CYS A 42 -2.55 2.92 -2.98
CA CYS A 42 -1.35 3.26 -3.75
C CYS A 42 -1.66 3.91 -5.10
N LEU A 43 -2.79 3.55 -5.73
CA LEU A 43 -3.20 4.14 -7.01
C LEU A 43 -3.69 5.57 -6.81
N GLU A 44 -4.43 5.84 -5.74
CA GLU A 44 -4.87 7.20 -5.41
C GLU A 44 -3.68 8.08 -5.03
N VAL A 45 -2.71 7.55 -4.28
CA VAL A 45 -1.44 8.27 -3.98
C VAL A 45 -0.66 8.57 -5.26
N LEU A 46 -0.55 7.60 -6.17
CA LEU A 46 0.13 7.79 -7.46
C LEU A 46 -0.60 8.83 -8.33
N ALA A 47 -1.92 8.79 -8.37
CA ALA A 47 -2.72 9.75 -9.14
C ALA A 47 -2.61 11.17 -8.56
N ALA A 48 -2.61 11.30 -7.23
CA ALA A 48 -2.54 12.60 -6.56
C ALA A 48 -1.13 13.22 -6.54
N SER A 49 -0.10 12.40 -6.31
CA SER A 49 1.29 12.89 -6.15
C SER A 49 2.15 12.74 -7.41
N GLY A 50 1.70 11.94 -8.39
CA GLY A 50 2.50 11.53 -9.54
C GLY A 50 3.64 10.56 -9.20
N GLN A 51 3.76 10.14 -7.93
CA GLN A 51 4.85 9.32 -7.40
C GLN A 51 4.32 8.09 -6.65
N PRO A 52 5.10 7.00 -6.54
CA PRO A 52 4.72 5.85 -5.72
C PRO A 52 4.60 6.25 -4.24
N CYS A 53 3.86 5.45 -3.46
CA CYS A 53 3.64 5.75 -2.05
C CYS A 53 4.95 5.62 -1.23
N ASN A 54 5.51 6.77 -0.84
CA ASN A 54 6.71 6.84 0.00
C ASN A 54 6.49 6.37 1.45
N TYR A 55 5.23 6.24 1.86
CA TYR A 55 4.81 5.77 3.19
C TYR A 55 4.51 4.26 3.23
N TYR A 56 4.89 3.53 2.18
CA TYR A 56 4.73 2.08 2.17
C TYR A 56 5.61 1.45 3.25
N SER A 57 4.99 0.68 4.13
CA SER A 57 5.72 -0.11 5.13
C SER A 57 5.18 -1.55 5.11
N PRO A 58 6.01 -2.54 4.74
CA PRO A 58 5.58 -3.92 4.64
C PRO A 58 5.21 -4.46 6.02
N ARG A 59 4.10 -5.19 6.10
CA ARG A 59 3.73 -5.95 7.29
C ARG A 59 4.74 -7.09 7.44
N ALA A 60 5.20 -7.33 8.67
CA ALA A 60 6.12 -8.43 8.94
C ALA A 60 5.56 -9.73 8.35
N PRO A 61 6.37 -10.52 7.60
CA PRO A 61 5.96 -11.85 7.23
C PRO A 61 5.63 -12.60 8.52
N ARG A 62 4.46 -13.24 8.60
CA ARG A 62 4.24 -14.23 9.66
C ARG A 62 5.29 -15.30 9.41
N SER A 63 6.17 -15.50 10.38
CA SER A 63 7.31 -16.41 10.35
C SER A 63 6.94 -17.72 9.67
N ALA A 64 7.49 -17.97 8.48
CA ALA A 64 7.61 -19.31 7.94
C ALA A 64 8.92 -19.91 8.47
N ASP A 65 9.03 -19.98 9.81
CA ASP A 65 10.16 -20.61 10.51
C ASP A 65 9.69 -21.01 11.92
N ASP A 66 9.08 -22.19 12.02
CA ASP A 66 9.19 -23.12 13.15
C ASP A 66 8.60 -24.47 12.70
N LYS A 67 9.50 -25.39 12.33
CA LYS A 67 9.37 -26.84 12.07
C LYS A 67 10.29 -27.25 10.91
N THR A 68 11.60 -27.12 11.13
CA THR A 68 12.51 -28.20 10.72
C THR A 68 12.60 -29.11 11.94
N ASP A 69 11.90 -30.24 11.86
CA ASP A 69 12.30 -31.53 12.47
C ASP A 69 12.03 -32.58 11.39
#